data_AF-A0A7K2MLD0-F1
#
_entry.id   AF-A0A7K2MLD0-F1
#
_cell.length_a   1.000
_cell.length_b   1.000
_cell.length_c   1.000
_cell.angle_alpha   90.00
_cell.angle_beta   90.00
_cell.angle_gamma   90.00
#
_symmetry.space_group_name_H-M   'P 1'
#
loop_
_entity.id
_entity.type
_entity.pdbx_description
1 polymer ?
#
loop_
_entity_poly.entity_id
_entity_poly.type
_entity_poly.pdbx_seq_one_letter_code
_entity_poly.pdbx_strand_id
1 'polypeptide(L)' 'MLTQTTSRVLEPSDLDAALAVLDREPVANAFVTARVQIAGLDPWRLGGEMWGWYEHGMLTSLCYAGANLVPIC' A
#
# COMPACT_ATOMS: atom_id res chain seq x y z
N MET A 1 -15.59 16.69 -8.11
CA MET A 1 -14.22 16.14 -8.18
C MET A 1 -13.62 16.26 -6.79
N LEU A 2 -13.18 15.15 -6.19
CA LEU A 2 -12.54 15.17 -4.87
C LEU A 2 -11.09 15.64 -5.06
N THR A 3 -10.83 16.91 -4.75
CA THR A 3 -9.50 17.54 -4.75
C THR A 3 -8.79 17.38 -3.42
N GLN A 4 -9.39 16.69 -2.45
CA GLN A 4 -8.89 16.55 -1.10
C GLN A 4 -7.97 15.34 -0.99
N THR A 5 -6.81 15.53 -0.38
CA THR A 5 -5.94 14.43 0.02
C THR A 5 -6.60 13.60 1.10
N THR A 6 -6.57 12.28 0.97
CA THR A 6 -7.20 11.37 1.94
C THR A 6 -6.34 10.13 2.17
N SER A 7 -6.41 9.60 3.39
CA SER A 7 -5.78 8.34 3.78
C SER A 7 -6.84 7.32 4.15
N ARG A 8 -6.72 6.09 3.67
CA ARG A 8 -7.56 4.97 4.09
C ARG A 8 -6.82 3.64 4.04
N VAL A 9 -7.31 2.67 4.79
CA VAL A 9 -6.91 1.27 4.61
C VAL A 9 -7.31 0.81 3.20
N LEU A 10 -6.40 0.11 2.55
CA LEU A 10 -6.62 -0.48 1.24
C LEU A 10 -7.42 -1.78 1.35
N GLU A 11 -8.31 -1.97 0.40
CA GLU A 11 -9.13 -3.16 0.25
C GLU A 11 -8.50 -4.11 -0.78
N PRO A 12 -8.90 -5.39 -0.85
CA PRO A 12 -8.39 -6.32 -1.87
C PRO A 12 -8.53 -5.82 -3.32
N SER A 13 -9.51 -4.97 -3.59
CA SER A 13 -9.74 -4.32 -4.89
C SER A 13 -8.64 -3.31 -5.27
N ASP A 14 -7.89 -2.80 -4.31
CA ASP A 14 -6.80 -1.82 -4.52
C ASP A 14 -5.45 -2.49 -4.84
N LEU A 15 -5.40 -3.83 -4.93
CA LEU A 15 -4.14 -4.59 -5.04
C LEU A 15 -3.29 -4.15 -6.24
N ASP A 16 -3.90 -3.99 -7.42
CA ASP A 16 -3.16 -3.59 -8.62
C ASP A 16 -2.56 -2.18 -8.47
N ALA A 17 -3.29 -1.26 -7.83
CA ALA A 17 -2.80 0.09 -7.56
C ALA A 17 -1.67 0.08 -6.52
N ALA A 18 -1.76 -0.77 -5.49
CA ALA A 18 -0.70 -0.93 -4.50
C ALA A 18 0.58 -1.50 -5.13
N LEU A 19 0.44 -2.53 -5.99
CA LEU A 19 1.57 -3.11 -6.73
C LEU A 19 2.23 -2.08 -7.64
N ALA A 20 1.45 -1.22 -8.30
CA ALA A 20 2.00 -0.15 -9.13
C ALA A 20 2.82 0.89 -8.35
N VAL A 21 2.48 1.16 -7.08
CA VAL A 21 3.31 2.02 -6.21
C VAL A 21 4.57 1.26 -5.76
N LEU A 22 4.43 0.00 -5.35
CA LEU A 22 5.54 -0.83 -4.90
C LEU A 22 6.61 -1.03 -5.99
N ASP A 23 6.20 -1.15 -7.25
CA ASP A 23 7.08 -1.35 -8.41
C ASP A 23 7.91 -0.11 -8.78
N ARG A 24 7.65 1.07 -8.20
CA ARG A 24 8.42 2.29 -8.49
C ARG A 24 9.88 2.19 -8.01
N GLU A 25 10.07 1.63 -6.82
CA GLU A 25 11.39 1.41 -6.21
C GLU A 25 11.51 -0.04 -5.72
N PRO A 26 11.64 -1.03 -6.63
CA PRO A 26 11.45 -2.45 -6.30
C PRO A 26 12.46 -2.98 -5.28
N VAL A 27 13.67 -2.41 -5.25
CA VAL A 27 14.71 -2.79 -4.27
C VAL A 27 14.39 -2.22 -2.88
N ALA A 28 14.00 -0.95 -2.80
CA ALA A 28 13.65 -0.31 -1.53
C ALA A 28 12.36 -0.91 -0.94
N ASN A 29 11.40 -1.25 -1.80
CA ASN A 29 10.10 -1.77 -1.41
C ASN A 29 10.06 -3.29 -1.23
N ALA A 30 11.17 -4.00 -1.53
CA ALA A 30 11.23 -5.47 -1.58
C ALA A 30 10.64 -6.16 -0.35
N PHE A 31 10.87 -5.61 0.85
CA PHE A 31 10.32 -6.14 2.10
C PHE A 31 8.78 -6.21 2.06
N VAL A 32 8.13 -5.10 1.70
CA VAL A 32 6.67 -5.02 1.67
C VAL A 32 6.11 -5.75 0.43
N THR A 33 6.77 -5.62 -0.73
CA THR A 33 6.37 -6.30 -1.96
C THR A 33 6.31 -7.82 -1.77
N ALA A 34 7.31 -8.43 -1.12
CA ALA A 34 7.32 -9.87 -0.85
C ALA A 34 6.11 -10.30 0.01
N ARG A 35 5.69 -9.47 0.97
CA ARG A 35 4.54 -9.74 1.84
C ARG A 35 3.25 -9.68 1.02
N VAL A 36 3.08 -8.64 0.21
CA VAL A 36 1.90 -8.43 -0.64
C VAL A 36 1.78 -9.53 -1.70
N GLN A 37 2.87 -10.02 -2.29
CA GLN A 37 2.81 -11.13 -3.24
C GLN A 37 2.29 -12.44 -2.64
N ILE A 38 2.51 -12.67 -1.34
CA ILE A 38 2.07 -13.89 -0.63
C ILE A 38 0.66 -13.74 -0.05
N ALA A 39 0.35 -12.56 0.48
CA ALA A 39 -0.85 -12.31 1.28
C ALA A 39 -1.92 -11.50 0.55
N GLY A 40 -1.59 -10.85 -0.57
CA GLY A 40 -2.39 -9.77 -1.11
C GLY A 40 -2.47 -8.60 -0.12
N LEU A 41 -3.68 -8.04 0.01
CA LEU A 41 -3.99 -6.98 0.97
C LEU A 41 -4.87 -7.47 2.14
N ASP A 42 -4.98 -8.78 2.34
CA ASP A 42 -5.68 -9.33 3.50
C ASP A 42 -4.92 -9.02 4.80
N PRO A 43 -5.46 -8.23 5.75
CA PRO A 43 -4.68 -7.73 6.88
C PRO A 43 -4.15 -8.84 7.80
N TRP A 44 -4.91 -9.92 7.94
CA TRP A 44 -4.53 -11.07 8.76
C TRP A 44 -3.31 -11.78 8.18
N ARG A 45 -3.35 -12.12 6.88
CA ARG A 45 -2.24 -12.78 6.18
C ARG A 45 -1.05 -11.84 5.96
N LEU A 46 -1.30 -10.55 5.76
CA LEU A 46 -0.26 -9.54 5.59
C LEU A 46 0.44 -9.22 6.92
N GLY A 47 -0.17 -9.59 8.05
CA GLY A 47 0.33 -9.32 9.40
C GLY A 47 0.29 -7.85 9.78
N GLY A 48 -0.68 -7.10 9.25
CA GLY A 48 -0.83 -5.66 9.39
C GLY A 48 -1.71 -5.08 8.30
N GLU A 49 -2.00 -3.78 8.38
CA GLU A 49 -2.81 -3.07 7.39
C GLU A 49 -1.93 -2.42 6.33
N MET A 50 -2.43 -2.33 5.11
CA MET A 50 -1.86 -1.45 4.09
C MET A 50 -2.68 -0.18 4.02
N TRP A 51 -2.09 0.94 4.38
CA TRP A 51 -2.69 2.27 4.25
C TRP A 51 -2.28 2.90 2.93
N GLY A 52 -3.21 3.56 2.25
CA GLY A 52 -2.97 4.32 1.03
C GLY A 52 -3.17 5.82 1.26
N TRP A 53 -2.28 6.62 0.68
CA TRP A 53 -2.42 8.07 0.56
C TRP A 53 -2.85 8.43 -0.85
N TYR A 54 -3.93 9.20 -0.96
CA TYR A 54 -4.53 9.58 -2.23
C TYR A 54 -4.37 11.07 -2.47
N GLU A 55 -3.86 11.42 -3.65
CA GLU A 55 -3.81 12.79 -4.16
C GLU A 55 -4.58 12.86 -5.48
N HIS A 56 -5.52 13.80 -5.58
CA HIS A 56 -6.39 13.93 -6.76
C HIS A 56 -7.12 12.63 -7.15
N GLY A 57 -7.46 11.80 -6.16
CA GLY A 57 -8.11 10.51 -6.37
C GLY A 57 -7.19 9.38 -6.83
N MET A 58 -5.88 9.63 -6.97
CA MET A 58 -4.89 8.62 -7.33
C MET A 58 -4.10 8.19 -6.10
N LEU A 59 -3.84 6.89 -6.00
CA LEU A 59 -2.97 6.33 -4.96
C LEU A 59 -1.50 6.70 -5.26
N THR A 60 -0.90 7.52 -4.40
CA THR A 60 0.45 8.05 -4.62
C THR A 60 1.47 7.49 -3.65
N SER A 61 1.07 7.11 -2.44
CA SER A 61 1.96 6.53 -1.44
C SER A 61 1.26 5.46 -0.63
N LEU A 62 2.05 4.58 0.00
CA LEU A 62 1.57 3.54 0.88
C LEU A 62 2.22 3.66 2.26
N CYS A 63 1.60 3.06 3.25
CA CYS A 63 2.22 2.77 4.52
C CYS A 63 1.79 1.37 4.96
N TYR A 64 2.76 0.46 5.06
CA TYR A 64 2.52 -0.81 5.69
C TYR A 64 2.60 -0.64 7.22
N ALA A 65 1.49 -0.90 7.91
CA ALA A 65 1.33 -0.76 9.35
C ALA A 65 1.14 -2.14 10.00
N GLY A 66 2.24 -2.78 10.41
CA GLY A 66 2.22 -4.04 11.16
C GLY A 66 3.19 -4.02 12.33
N ALA A 67 4.00 -5.05 12.47
CA ALA A 67 5.06 -5.08 13.49
C ALA A 67 6.09 -3.93 13.30
N ASN A 68 6.25 -3.46 12.06
CA ASN A 68 6.98 -2.26 11.71
C ASN A 68 6.03 -1.28 11.00
N LEU A 69 6.32 0.01 11.08
CA LEU A 69 5.70 1.04 10.25
C LEU A 69 6.63 1.37 9.08
N VAL A 70 6.20 1.10 7.85
CA VAL A 70 7.04 1.24 6.64
C VAL A 70 6.36 2.14 5.62
N PRO A 71 6.77 3.42 5.51
CA PRO A 71 6.31 4.33 4.46
C PRO A 71 6.89 3.97 3.09
N ILE A 72 6.11 4.16 2.02
CA ILE A 72 6.47 3.86 0.62
C ILE A 72 5.94 5.00 -0.28
N CYS A 73 6.72 5.46 -1.26
CA CYS A 73 6.35 6.54 -2.20
C CYS A 73 6.76 6.22 -3.65
#